data_AF-A0A523VGZ5-F1
#
_entry.id   AF-A0A523VGZ5-F1
#
_cell.length_a   1.000
_cell.length_b   1.000
_cell.length_c   1.000
_cell.angle_alpha   90.00
_cell.angle_beta   90.00
_cell.angle_gamma   90.00
#
_symmetry.space_group_name_H-M   'P 1'
#
loop_
_entity.id
_entity.type
_entity.pdbx_description
1 polymer ?
#
loop_
_entity_poly.entity_id
_entity_poly.type
_entity_poly.pdbx_seq_one_letter_code
_entity_poly.pdbx_strand_id
1 'polypeptide(L)'
;MAVKKKGGSVSSKKRSVASKRIVKKKRTAARATKRKPSRPSVTKRAARSKTVKRPPRRVSGAGVPAVAVGAAAVGAAAAASHVQLESLQNKLGELQEQLLLTRARDDMGDIESALAMLPAELEALRKRGYVFRSFLDQKLAVLAEQWEETRDRVSQEIDRRTRDLEMETNTAESALRQAAAGRASQLARANSTIDTLEHKVSAAQSAVEAMYENIQPNIPQARSQIQQITWLLDQVDEASFEIYPAEDPVAAVRAQYMETKKKGPEGVLFLTDGRLLFEQKEEITTKKVLFIATEKETLQE
;
A
#
# COMPACT_ATOMS: atom_id res chain seq x y z
N MET A 1 7.99 64.65 -21.62
CA MET A 1 8.66 65.38 -20.52
C MET A 1 7.61 66.04 -19.63
N ALA A 2 7.78 65.92 -18.30
CA ALA A 2 7.08 66.59 -17.19
C ALA A 2 5.55 66.38 -17.07
N VAL A 3 5.05 65.37 -16.36
CA VAL A 3 4.96 65.19 -14.88
C VAL A 3 4.18 66.31 -14.17
N LYS A 4 2.93 65.99 -13.78
CA LYS A 4 2.06 66.78 -12.90
C LYS A 4 1.76 65.94 -11.65
N LYS A 5 2.42 66.24 -10.53
CA LYS A 5 2.10 65.69 -9.20
C LYS A 5 1.09 66.61 -8.52
N LYS A 6 -0.06 66.08 -8.12
CA LYS A 6 -0.90 66.62 -7.04
C LYS A 6 -1.15 65.50 -6.04
N GLY A 7 -0.66 65.72 -4.82
CA GLY A 7 -0.95 64.88 -3.66
C GLY A 7 -2.37 65.09 -3.18
N GLY A 8 -2.98 64.01 -2.70
CA GLY A 8 -4.27 64.00 -2.02
C GLY A 8 -4.21 62.91 -0.94
N SER A 9 -4.13 63.36 0.30
CA SER A 9 -4.20 62.56 1.53
C SER A 9 -5.64 62.15 1.81
N VAL A 10 -5.91 60.87 2.09
CA VAL A 10 -7.17 60.44 2.72
C VAL A 10 -6.90 59.30 3.74
N SER A 11 -6.96 59.71 5.01
CA SER A 11 -7.76 59.14 6.10
C SER A 11 -7.79 57.61 6.30
N SER A 12 -7.00 57.18 7.28
CA SER A 12 -7.03 55.87 7.93
C SER A 12 -8.23 55.74 8.87
N LYS A 13 -9.18 54.85 8.53
CA LYS A 13 -10.35 54.52 9.34
C LYS A 13 -10.10 53.20 10.07
N LYS A 14 -9.61 53.28 11.32
CA LYS A 14 -9.52 52.14 12.24
C LYS A 14 -10.93 51.67 12.61
N ARG A 15 -11.30 50.45 12.22
CA ARG A 15 -12.47 49.73 12.73
C ARG A 15 -12.02 48.65 13.71
N SER A 16 -12.49 48.82 14.95
CA SER A 16 -12.43 47.89 16.06
C SER A 16 -13.23 46.62 15.74
N VAL A 17 -12.63 45.44 15.90
CA VAL A 17 -13.33 44.14 15.84
C VAL A 17 -13.36 43.55 17.25
N ALA A 18 -14.58 43.35 17.75
CA ALA A 18 -14.88 42.74 19.02
C ALA A 18 -14.62 41.23 18.99
N SER A 19 -13.80 40.74 19.92
CA SER A 19 -13.58 39.31 20.15
C SER A 19 -14.77 38.69 20.90
N LYS A 20 -15.58 37.87 20.23
CA LYS A 20 -16.54 36.98 20.89
C LYS A 20 -15.90 35.64 21.21
N ARG A 21 -15.72 35.43 22.51
CA ARG A 21 -15.33 34.20 23.21
C ARG A 21 -16.46 33.17 23.06
N ILE A 22 -16.21 32.00 22.46
CA ILE A 22 -17.13 30.86 22.50
C ILE A 22 -16.46 29.70 23.24
N VAL A 23 -17.14 29.29 24.31
CA VAL A 23 -16.78 28.26 25.29
C VAL A 23 -17.07 26.87 24.69
N LYS A 24 -16.03 26.03 24.54
CA LYS A 24 -16.20 24.60 24.22
C LYS A 24 -16.58 23.82 25.49
N LYS A 25 -17.81 23.31 25.51
CA LYS A 25 -18.36 22.46 26.57
C LYS A 25 -17.96 21.00 26.32
N LYS A 26 -17.13 20.45 27.21
CA LYS A 26 -16.84 19.01 27.35
C LYS A 26 -18.14 18.23 27.62
N ARG A 27 -18.37 17.14 26.89
CA ARG A 27 -19.20 16.02 27.38
C ARG A 27 -18.48 14.70 27.12
N THR A 28 -18.06 14.13 28.24
CA THR A 28 -17.66 12.76 28.51
C THR A 28 -18.84 11.80 28.34
N ALA A 29 -18.61 10.62 27.79
CA ALA A 29 -19.43 9.44 28.05
C ALA A 29 -18.52 8.21 28.14
N ALA A 30 -18.32 7.75 29.37
CA ALA A 30 -17.77 6.46 29.69
C ALA A 30 -18.83 5.36 29.49
N ARG A 31 -18.43 4.18 29.01
CA ARG A 31 -19.17 2.95 29.29
C ARG A 31 -18.18 1.83 29.60
N ALA A 32 -18.34 1.31 30.80
CA ALA A 32 -17.47 0.34 31.45
C ALA A 32 -17.90 -1.11 31.18
N THR A 33 -16.89 -1.95 30.93
CA THR A 33 -16.59 -3.27 31.54
C THR A 33 -17.68 -4.33 31.73
N LYS A 34 -17.37 -5.55 31.26
CA LYS A 34 -17.50 -6.90 31.88
C LYS A 34 -17.44 -7.92 30.72
N ARG A 35 -16.58 -8.95 30.64
CA ARG A 35 -16.23 -9.99 31.63
C ARG A 35 -15.01 -10.82 31.15
N LYS A 36 -14.41 -11.52 32.12
CA LYS A 36 -13.11 -12.22 32.18
C LYS A 36 -13.11 -13.66 31.59
N PRO A 37 -11.95 -14.36 31.56
CA PRO A 37 -11.57 -15.42 30.61
C PRO A 37 -11.77 -16.85 31.13
N SER A 38 -11.61 -17.84 30.26
CA SER A 38 -11.54 -19.26 30.63
C SER A 38 -10.40 -19.99 29.91
N ARG A 39 -9.32 -20.23 30.66
CA ARG A 39 -8.45 -21.42 30.59
C ARG A 39 -8.76 -22.23 31.85
N PRO A 40 -8.88 -23.56 31.77
CA PRO A 40 -7.79 -24.43 32.27
C PRO A 40 -7.71 -25.72 31.40
N SER A 41 -6.81 -26.69 31.52
CA SER A 41 -6.02 -27.21 32.65
C SER A 41 -4.89 -28.10 32.11
N VAL A 42 -3.79 -28.15 32.86
CA VAL A 42 -2.78 -29.21 32.81
C VAL A 42 -3.20 -30.29 33.81
N THR A 43 -3.19 -31.56 33.43
CA THR A 43 -3.08 -32.67 34.39
C THR A 43 -2.14 -33.75 33.90
N LYS A 44 -1.09 -33.95 34.69
CA LYS A 44 -0.20 -35.11 34.75
C LYS A 44 -0.99 -36.39 35.01
N ARG A 45 -0.54 -37.52 34.45
CA ARG A 45 -0.61 -38.80 35.15
C ARG A 45 0.48 -39.77 34.68
N ALA A 46 1.31 -40.15 35.64
CA ALA A 46 2.27 -41.24 35.56
C ALA A 46 1.63 -42.52 36.12
N ALA A 47 1.93 -43.67 35.52
CA ALA A 47 2.11 -44.97 36.18
C ALA A 47 2.61 -45.98 35.11
N ARG A 48 3.88 -46.43 35.14
CA ARG A 48 4.41 -47.58 35.90
C ARG A 48 3.81 -48.94 35.46
N SER A 49 4.56 -49.70 34.67
CA SER A 49 4.69 -51.15 34.89
C SER A 49 6.10 -51.62 34.47
N LYS A 50 6.72 -52.36 35.39
CA LYS A 50 8.00 -53.03 35.24
C LYS A 50 7.72 -54.45 34.77
N THR A 51 8.45 -54.95 33.77
CA THR A 51 8.73 -56.39 33.70
C THR A 51 10.10 -56.66 33.09
N VAL A 52 10.92 -57.33 33.90
CA VAL A 52 12.25 -57.85 33.63
C VAL A 52 12.16 -59.05 32.68
N LYS A 53 13.04 -59.15 31.68
CA LYS A 53 13.54 -60.44 31.16
C LYS A 53 14.96 -60.28 30.56
N ARG A 54 15.86 -61.13 31.05
CA ARG A 54 17.29 -61.29 30.70
C ARG A 54 17.48 -61.93 29.30
N PRO A 55 18.72 -61.94 28.76
CA PRO A 55 19.00 -61.90 27.32
C PRO A 55 19.26 -63.28 26.71
N PRO A 56 19.33 -63.36 25.37
CA PRO A 56 20.15 -64.35 24.70
C PRO A 56 21.40 -63.71 24.09
N ARG A 57 22.53 -64.25 24.53
CA ARG A 57 23.58 -64.87 23.69
C ARG A 57 24.10 -64.09 22.48
N ARG A 58 25.29 -63.55 22.71
CA ARG A 58 26.36 -63.20 21.76
C ARG A 58 26.47 -64.22 20.62
N VAL A 59 26.28 -63.77 19.38
CA VAL A 59 26.80 -64.44 18.18
C VAL A 59 27.78 -63.46 17.57
N SER A 60 29.05 -63.84 17.59
CA SER A 60 30.13 -63.17 16.88
C SER A 60 29.83 -63.18 15.38
N GLY A 61 29.71 -62.00 14.78
CA GLY A 61 29.51 -61.84 13.34
C GLY A 61 30.25 -60.59 12.87
N ALA A 62 31.34 -60.84 12.13
CA ALA A 62 32.02 -59.97 11.16
C ALA A 62 32.05 -58.45 11.42
N GLY A 63 33.26 -57.96 11.69
CA GLY A 63 33.58 -56.53 11.65
C GLY A 63 33.23 -55.93 10.29
N VAL A 64 32.21 -55.09 10.29
CA VAL A 64 31.97 -54.10 9.24
C VAL A 64 32.81 -52.86 9.62
N PRO A 65 33.61 -52.28 8.71
CA PRO A 65 34.52 -51.21 9.06
C PRO A 65 33.73 -49.96 9.51
N ALA A 66 33.84 -49.62 10.80
CA ALA A 66 33.28 -48.41 11.40
C ALA A 66 33.83 -47.09 10.80
N VAL A 67 34.77 -47.18 9.86
CA VAL A 67 35.41 -46.04 9.19
C VAL A 67 34.54 -45.47 8.06
N ALA A 68 33.68 -46.29 7.42
CA ALA A 68 32.85 -45.84 6.30
C ALA A 68 31.62 -45.00 6.72
N VAL A 69 31.08 -45.25 7.92
CA VAL A 69 29.91 -44.50 8.44
C VAL A 69 30.30 -43.08 8.87
N GLY A 70 31.52 -42.91 9.41
CA GLY A 70 32.05 -41.59 9.78
C GLY A 70 32.33 -40.70 8.57
N ALA A 71 32.89 -41.25 7.49
CA ALA A 71 33.17 -40.49 6.27
C ALA A 71 31.89 -40.04 5.56
N ALA A 72 30.86 -40.90 5.50
CA ALA A 72 29.56 -40.55 4.94
C ALA A 72 28.82 -39.48 5.77
N ALA A 73 28.88 -39.55 7.12
CA ALA A 73 28.29 -38.53 7.99
C ALA A 73 29.02 -37.18 7.92
N VAL A 74 30.35 -37.18 7.79
CA VAL A 74 31.16 -35.96 7.61
C VAL A 74 30.92 -35.34 6.22
N GLY A 75 30.82 -36.16 5.16
CA GLY A 75 30.45 -35.70 3.82
C GLY A 75 29.05 -35.09 3.76
N ALA A 76 28.08 -35.70 4.43
CA ALA A 76 26.72 -35.16 4.53
C ALA A 76 26.65 -33.85 5.33
N ALA A 77 27.42 -33.72 6.42
CA ALA A 77 27.50 -32.49 7.21
C ALA A 77 28.20 -31.35 6.45
N ALA A 78 29.23 -31.66 5.66
CA ALA A 78 29.88 -30.69 4.79
C ALA A 78 28.95 -30.21 3.67
N ALA A 79 28.24 -31.14 3.00
CA ALA A 79 27.25 -30.80 1.97
C ALA A 79 26.10 -29.94 2.53
N ALA A 80 25.59 -30.27 3.72
CA ALA A 80 24.56 -29.47 4.39
C ALA A 80 25.06 -28.06 4.76
N SER A 81 26.32 -27.92 5.17
CA SER A 81 26.93 -26.62 5.48
C SER A 81 27.11 -25.76 4.23
N HIS A 82 27.42 -26.37 3.08
CA HIS A 82 27.50 -25.67 1.79
C HIS A 82 26.14 -25.12 1.35
N VAL A 83 25.07 -25.93 1.42
CA VAL A 83 23.72 -25.47 1.08
C VAL A 83 23.26 -24.33 2.00
N GLN A 84 23.55 -24.41 3.29
CA GLN A 84 23.24 -23.33 4.23
C GLN A 84 23.99 -22.05 3.91
N LEU A 85 25.28 -22.16 3.57
CA LEU A 85 26.09 -21.00 3.20
C LEU A 85 25.55 -20.31 1.94
N GLU A 86 25.16 -21.08 0.92
CA GLU A 86 24.54 -20.56 -0.30
C GLU A 86 23.21 -19.85 0.01
N SER A 87 22.38 -20.43 0.88
CA SER A 87 21.13 -19.75 1.30
C SER A 87 21.38 -18.43 2.03
N LEU A 88 22.43 -18.36 2.86
CA LEU A 88 22.81 -17.13 3.57
C LEU A 88 23.38 -16.07 2.62
N GLN A 89 24.11 -16.50 1.59
CA GLN A 89 24.58 -15.60 0.53
C GLN A 89 23.42 -14.98 -0.24
N ASN A 90 22.44 -15.80 -0.66
CA ASN A 90 21.26 -15.32 -1.37
C ASN A 90 20.45 -14.34 -0.50
N LYS A 91 20.20 -14.72 0.77
CA LYS A 91 19.50 -13.87 1.73
C LYS A 91 20.20 -12.53 1.95
N LEU A 92 21.54 -12.53 2.08
CA LEU A 92 22.30 -11.30 2.22
C LEU A 92 22.21 -10.42 0.96
N GLY A 93 22.24 -11.02 -0.22
CA GLY A 93 22.05 -10.31 -1.50
C GLY A 93 20.68 -9.60 -1.57
N GLU A 94 19.61 -10.32 -1.23
CA GLU A 94 18.26 -9.72 -1.16
C GLU A 94 18.17 -8.58 -0.15
N LEU A 95 18.83 -8.72 1.01
CA LEU A 95 18.86 -7.67 2.04
C LEU A 95 19.66 -6.45 1.59
N GLN A 96 20.73 -6.62 0.81
CA GLN A 96 21.50 -5.52 0.24
C GLN A 96 20.65 -4.69 -0.74
N GLU A 97 19.82 -5.32 -1.56
CA GLU A 97 18.88 -4.58 -2.43
C GLU A 97 17.85 -3.79 -1.62
N GLN A 98 17.34 -4.39 -0.54
CA GLN A 98 16.34 -3.78 0.33
C GLN A 98 16.91 -2.66 1.24
N LEU A 99 18.21 -2.70 1.54
CA LEU A 99 18.95 -1.73 2.36
C LEU A 99 18.85 -0.31 1.78
N LEU A 100 18.74 -0.23 0.45
CA LEU A 100 18.63 1.05 -0.24
C LEU A 100 17.26 1.70 0.01
N LEU A 101 16.27 1.00 0.56
CA LEU A 101 14.92 1.55 0.76
C LEU A 101 14.32 2.09 -0.55
N THR A 102 14.66 1.48 -1.70
CA THR A 102 14.24 1.93 -3.04
C THR A 102 12.73 2.07 -3.14
N ARG A 103 11.97 1.12 -2.57
CA ARG A 103 10.49 1.19 -2.53
C ARG A 103 9.98 2.49 -1.90
N ALA A 104 10.57 2.94 -0.80
CA ALA A 104 10.16 4.18 -0.15
C ALA A 104 10.51 5.40 -1.03
N ARG A 105 11.64 5.38 -1.74
CA ARG A 105 11.98 6.43 -2.70
C ARG A 105 11.05 6.45 -3.91
N ASP A 106 10.66 5.28 -4.40
CA ASP A 106 9.69 5.15 -5.49
C ASP A 106 8.32 5.70 -5.05
N ASP A 107 7.83 5.32 -3.87
CA ASP A 107 6.60 5.85 -3.28
C ASP A 107 6.64 7.39 -3.18
N MET A 108 7.77 7.96 -2.76
CA MET A 108 7.96 9.41 -2.71
C MET A 108 7.81 10.05 -4.10
N GLY A 109 8.45 9.47 -5.11
CA GLY A 109 8.37 9.94 -6.49
C GLY A 109 6.94 9.85 -7.07
N ASP A 110 6.22 8.79 -6.73
CA ASP A 110 4.83 8.59 -7.15
C ASP A 110 3.89 9.62 -6.51
N ILE A 111 4.06 9.91 -5.21
CA ILE A 111 3.29 10.93 -4.50
C ILE A 111 3.56 12.31 -5.09
N GLU A 112 4.84 12.67 -5.30
CA GLU A 112 5.22 13.95 -5.88
C GLU A 112 4.66 14.14 -7.30
N SER A 113 4.83 13.13 -8.16
CA SER A 113 4.30 13.15 -9.53
C SER A 113 2.78 13.29 -9.55
N ALA A 114 2.08 12.56 -8.68
CA ALA A 114 0.63 12.66 -8.59
C ALA A 114 0.18 14.04 -8.10
N LEU A 115 0.82 14.61 -7.08
CA LEU A 115 0.48 15.94 -6.55
C LEU A 115 0.79 17.07 -7.55
N ALA A 116 1.75 16.88 -8.45
CA ALA A 116 2.00 17.81 -9.55
C ALA A 116 0.93 17.72 -10.66
N MET A 117 0.42 16.53 -10.97
CA MET A 117 -0.51 16.31 -12.09
C MET A 117 -1.99 16.52 -11.73
N LEU A 118 -2.44 15.98 -10.59
CA LEU A 118 -3.87 15.95 -10.23
C LEU A 118 -4.55 17.34 -10.19
N PRO A 119 -3.90 18.42 -9.71
CA PRO A 119 -4.50 19.76 -9.75
C PRO A 119 -4.78 20.23 -11.19
N ALA A 120 -3.87 19.97 -12.12
CA ALA A 120 -4.03 20.35 -13.52
C ALA A 120 -5.14 19.53 -14.20
N GLU A 121 -5.23 18.23 -13.91
CA GLU A 121 -6.33 17.37 -14.37
C GLU A 121 -7.69 17.89 -13.86
N LEU A 122 -7.78 18.25 -12.57
CA LEU A 122 -9.00 18.79 -12.00
C LEU A 122 -9.37 20.15 -12.63
N GLU A 123 -8.39 21.03 -12.85
CA GLU A 123 -8.62 22.32 -13.53
C GLU A 123 -9.14 22.13 -14.96
N ALA A 124 -8.63 21.15 -15.70
CA ALA A 124 -9.13 20.81 -17.03
C ALA A 124 -10.60 20.38 -16.99
N LEU A 125 -11.01 19.59 -15.99
CA LEU A 125 -12.40 19.22 -15.77
C LEU A 125 -13.28 20.42 -15.39
N ARG A 126 -12.75 21.38 -14.62
CA ARG A 126 -13.44 22.66 -14.34
C ARG A 126 -13.71 23.44 -15.62
N LYS A 127 -12.72 23.50 -16.52
CA LYS A 127 -12.85 24.18 -17.83
C LYS A 127 -13.87 23.48 -18.75
N ARG A 128 -14.07 22.17 -18.59
CA ARG A 128 -15.15 21.40 -19.24
C ARG A 128 -16.53 21.62 -18.60
N GLY A 129 -16.65 22.47 -17.57
CA GLY A 129 -17.92 22.83 -16.96
C GLY A 129 -18.27 22.07 -15.68
N TYR A 130 -17.39 21.22 -15.14
CA TYR A 130 -17.70 20.50 -13.90
C TYR A 130 -17.70 21.41 -12.66
N VAL A 131 -18.83 21.53 -11.97
CA VAL A 131 -18.99 22.44 -10.81
C VAL A 131 -18.97 21.75 -9.44
N PHE A 132 -19.21 20.44 -9.35
CA PHE A 132 -19.34 19.74 -8.08
C PHE A 132 -18.00 19.33 -7.44
N ARG A 133 -18.04 18.75 -6.24
CA ARG A 133 -16.87 18.23 -5.49
C ARG A 133 -15.71 19.25 -5.34
N SER A 134 -16.03 20.52 -5.08
CA SER A 134 -15.03 21.58 -4.80
C SER A 134 -14.09 21.27 -3.63
N PHE A 135 -14.46 20.33 -2.75
CA PHE A 135 -13.58 19.83 -1.70
C PHE A 135 -12.32 19.16 -2.25
N LEU A 136 -12.31 18.67 -3.50
CA LEU A 136 -11.14 18.03 -4.11
C LEU A 136 -9.99 19.02 -4.30
N ASP A 137 -10.29 20.26 -4.70
CA ASP A 137 -9.31 21.33 -4.84
C ASP A 137 -8.61 21.60 -3.50
N GLN A 138 -9.40 21.72 -2.43
CA GLN A 138 -8.86 21.89 -1.08
C GLN A 138 -8.09 20.66 -0.59
N LYS A 139 -8.59 19.45 -0.87
CA LYS A 139 -7.93 18.20 -0.48
C LYS A 139 -6.54 18.10 -1.12
N LEU A 140 -6.42 18.38 -2.42
CA LEU A 140 -5.15 18.35 -3.14
C LEU A 140 -4.17 19.40 -2.61
N ALA A 141 -4.65 20.62 -2.33
CA ALA A 141 -3.82 21.66 -1.71
C ALA A 141 -3.28 21.24 -0.34
N VAL A 142 -4.13 20.66 0.53
CA VAL A 142 -3.71 20.18 1.85
C VAL A 142 -2.71 19.01 1.73
N LEU A 143 -2.93 18.08 0.79
CA LEU A 143 -2.00 16.98 0.57
C LEU A 143 -0.65 17.47 0.06
N ALA A 144 -0.62 18.46 -0.83
CA ALA A 144 0.62 19.08 -1.31
C ALA A 144 1.40 19.75 -0.18
N GLU A 145 0.73 20.52 0.68
CA GLU A 145 1.35 21.16 1.84
C GLU A 145 1.92 20.13 2.84
N GLN A 146 1.13 19.10 3.16
CA GLN A 146 1.56 18.02 4.04
C GLN A 146 2.72 17.21 3.45
N TRP A 147 2.72 17.01 2.14
CA TRP A 147 3.78 16.29 1.45
C TRP A 147 5.09 17.04 1.48
N GLU A 148 5.09 18.35 1.21
CA GLU A 148 6.32 19.17 1.28
C GLU A 148 6.98 19.09 2.67
N GLU A 149 6.20 19.17 3.75
CA GLU A 149 6.73 19.01 5.12
C GLU A 149 7.24 17.58 5.39
N THR A 150 6.55 16.57 4.88
CA THR A 150 6.85 15.16 5.15
C THR A 150 8.03 14.66 4.33
N ARG A 151 8.15 15.08 3.06
CA ARG A 151 9.19 14.66 2.10
C ARG A 151 10.59 14.86 2.68
N ASP A 152 10.86 16.05 3.20
CA ASP A 152 12.19 16.40 3.71
C ASP A 152 12.54 15.56 4.95
N ARG A 153 11.55 15.28 5.82
CA ARG A 153 11.72 14.41 6.99
C ARG A 153 11.97 12.96 6.58
N VAL A 154 11.21 12.45 5.61
CA VAL A 154 11.35 11.09 5.09
C VAL A 154 12.72 10.91 4.44
N SER A 155 13.16 11.86 3.62
CA SER A 155 14.48 11.82 2.97
C SER A 155 15.61 11.78 4.01
N GLN A 156 15.55 12.60 5.06
CA GLN A 156 16.55 12.58 6.13
C GLN A 156 16.56 11.26 6.91
N GLU A 157 15.38 10.69 7.18
CA GLU A 157 15.27 9.41 7.88
C GLU A 157 15.80 8.26 7.01
N ILE A 158 15.49 8.25 5.71
CA ILE A 158 16.04 7.27 4.75
C ILE A 158 17.58 7.33 4.77
N ASP A 159 18.17 8.51 4.62
CA ASP A 159 19.63 8.66 4.61
C ASP A 159 20.28 8.17 5.90
N ARG A 160 19.65 8.47 7.05
CA ARG A 160 20.09 8.00 8.35
C ARG A 160 20.03 6.47 8.44
N ARG A 161 18.89 5.87 8.07
CA ARG A 161 18.68 4.42 8.14
C ARG A 161 19.59 3.66 7.19
N THR A 162 19.80 4.16 5.97
CA THR A 162 20.72 3.53 5.02
C THR A 162 22.14 3.48 5.60
N ARG A 163 22.66 4.57 6.18
CA ARG A 163 23.98 4.57 6.84
C ARG A 163 24.08 3.57 8.00
N ASP A 164 23.04 3.49 8.82
CA ASP A 164 22.98 2.53 9.93
C ASP A 164 22.99 1.09 9.40
N LEU A 165 22.21 0.80 8.35
CA LEU A 165 22.12 -0.52 7.72
C LEU A 165 23.38 -0.94 6.97
N GLU A 166 24.13 0.01 6.39
CA GLU A 166 25.43 -0.26 5.75
C GLU A 166 26.44 -0.82 6.77
N MET A 167 26.51 -0.25 7.97
CA MET A 167 27.38 -0.75 9.04
C MET A 167 27.01 -2.18 9.47
N GLU A 168 25.71 -2.47 9.56
CA GLU A 168 25.19 -3.79 9.92
C GLU A 168 25.44 -4.82 8.81
N THR A 169 25.28 -4.40 7.56
CA THR A 169 25.59 -5.22 6.37
C THR A 169 27.06 -5.62 6.34
N ASN A 170 27.96 -4.67 6.59
CA ASN A 170 29.41 -4.95 6.69
C ASN A 170 29.72 -5.99 7.79
N THR A 171 28.99 -5.94 8.90
CA THR A 171 29.13 -6.91 9.99
C THR A 171 28.62 -8.30 9.58
N ALA A 172 27.48 -8.36 8.89
CA ALA A 172 26.92 -9.61 8.34
C ALA A 172 27.84 -10.24 7.28
N GLU A 173 28.39 -9.44 6.37
CA GLU A 173 29.36 -9.88 5.37
C GLU A 173 30.62 -10.48 6.01
N SER A 174 31.18 -9.80 7.02
CA SER A 174 32.35 -10.31 7.74
C SER A 174 32.06 -11.65 8.42
N ALA A 175 30.88 -11.78 9.04
CA ALA A 175 30.45 -13.04 9.66
C ALA A 175 30.28 -14.17 8.61
N LEU A 176 29.73 -13.86 7.43
CA LEU A 176 29.56 -14.81 6.34
C LEU A 176 30.90 -15.26 5.74
N ARG A 177 31.86 -14.33 5.53
CA ARG A 177 33.22 -14.66 5.09
C ARG A 177 33.93 -15.58 6.10
N GLN A 178 33.73 -15.35 7.40
CA GLN A 178 34.26 -16.24 8.44
C GLN A 178 33.59 -17.61 8.42
N ALA A 179 32.28 -17.70 8.18
CA ALA A 179 31.56 -18.97 8.04
C ALA A 179 32.05 -19.80 6.85
N ALA A 180 32.42 -19.14 5.74
CA ALA A 180 33.01 -19.79 4.57
C ALA A 180 34.34 -20.52 4.85
N ALA A 181 35.04 -20.16 5.94
CA ALA A 181 36.24 -20.88 6.39
C ALA A 181 35.94 -22.25 7.05
N GLY A 182 34.66 -22.63 7.19
CA GLY A 182 34.26 -24.02 7.41
C GLY A 182 34.03 -24.47 8.87
N ARG A 183 33.88 -23.55 9.84
CA ARG A 183 33.53 -23.93 11.24
C ARG A 183 32.03 -23.79 11.50
N ALA A 184 31.41 -24.82 12.06
CA ALA A 184 29.98 -24.83 12.39
C ALA A 184 29.54 -23.67 13.30
N SER A 185 30.37 -23.26 14.27
CA SER A 185 30.08 -22.12 15.14
C SER A 185 30.08 -20.78 14.40
N GLN A 186 30.87 -20.64 13.34
CA GLN A 186 30.91 -19.45 12.50
C GLN A 186 29.65 -19.37 11.63
N LEU A 187 29.15 -20.51 11.13
CA LEU A 187 27.91 -20.59 10.37
C LEU A 187 26.70 -20.17 11.22
N ALA A 188 26.60 -20.66 12.46
CA ALA A 188 25.54 -20.24 13.39
C ALA A 188 25.58 -18.72 13.68
N ARG A 189 26.79 -18.15 13.82
CA ARG A 189 26.97 -16.71 14.01
C ARG A 189 26.57 -15.91 12.76
N ALA A 190 26.94 -16.35 11.57
CA ALA A 190 26.55 -15.72 10.32
C ALA A 190 25.03 -15.70 10.18
N ASN A 191 24.37 -16.83 10.43
CA ASN A 191 22.91 -16.93 10.42
C ASN A 191 22.27 -15.90 11.38
N SER A 192 22.68 -15.89 12.65
CA SER A 192 22.13 -14.93 13.63
C SER A 192 22.36 -13.47 13.27
N THR A 193 23.49 -13.15 12.63
CA THR A 193 23.81 -11.78 12.22
C THR A 193 22.96 -11.35 11.03
N ILE A 194 22.78 -12.24 10.05
CA ILE A 194 21.91 -12.00 8.89
C ILE A 194 20.44 -11.88 9.31
N ASP A 195 19.96 -12.71 10.24
CA ASP A 195 18.60 -12.60 10.79
C ASP A 195 18.40 -11.26 11.53
N THR A 196 19.42 -10.79 12.25
CA THR A 196 19.38 -9.47 12.90
C THR A 196 19.32 -8.34 11.87
N LEU A 197 20.10 -8.44 10.79
CA LEU A 197 20.08 -7.48 9.70
C LEU A 197 18.70 -7.43 9.03
N GLU A 198 18.10 -8.59 8.73
CA GLU A 198 16.75 -8.68 8.17
C GLU A 198 15.72 -7.96 9.03
N HIS A 199 15.72 -8.22 10.35
CA HIS A 199 14.81 -7.54 11.26
C HIS A 199 15.03 -6.01 11.28
N LYS A 200 16.28 -5.55 11.19
CA LYS A 200 16.60 -4.12 11.11
C LYS A 200 16.16 -3.48 9.80
N VAL A 201 16.36 -4.16 8.67
CA VAL A 201 15.89 -3.71 7.35
C VAL A 201 14.37 -3.57 7.35
N SER A 202 13.66 -4.61 7.79
CA SER A 202 12.18 -4.58 7.89
C SER A 202 11.69 -3.47 8.82
N ALA A 203 12.32 -3.30 9.99
CA ALA A 203 11.96 -2.23 10.91
C ALA A 203 12.23 -0.83 10.33
N ALA A 204 13.33 -0.65 9.60
CA ALA A 204 13.63 0.61 8.92
C ALA A 204 12.62 0.93 7.81
N GLN A 205 12.25 -0.06 7.00
CA GLN A 205 11.21 0.09 5.98
C GLN A 205 9.87 0.51 6.60
N SER A 206 9.38 -0.22 7.59
CA SER A 206 8.11 0.12 8.26
C SER A 206 8.15 1.47 8.96
N ALA A 207 9.28 1.85 9.55
CA ALA A 207 9.43 3.16 10.19
C ALA A 207 9.36 4.31 9.18
N VAL A 208 9.99 4.14 8.01
CA VAL A 208 9.95 5.12 6.93
C VAL A 208 8.55 5.19 6.30
N GLU A 209 7.92 4.05 6.02
CA GLU A 209 6.56 3.98 5.46
C GLU A 209 5.52 4.66 6.38
N ALA A 210 5.61 4.41 7.69
CA ALA A 210 4.73 5.01 8.68
C ALA A 210 4.79 6.55 8.70
N MET A 211 5.86 7.17 8.18
CA MET A 211 5.96 8.63 8.12
C MET A 211 5.04 9.25 7.06
N TYR A 212 4.67 8.50 6.03
CA TYR A 212 3.83 8.97 4.93
C TYR A 212 2.53 8.15 4.74
N GLU A 213 2.23 7.23 5.66
CA GLU A 213 1.04 6.36 5.63
C GLU A 213 -0.30 7.11 5.59
N ASN A 214 -0.33 8.35 6.09
CA ASN A 214 -1.52 9.20 6.07
C ASN A 214 -1.75 9.90 4.72
N ILE A 215 -0.70 10.09 3.92
CA ILE A 215 -0.76 10.76 2.61
C ILE A 215 -0.97 9.73 1.52
N GLN A 216 -0.20 8.63 1.55
CA GLN A 216 -0.19 7.59 0.52
C GLN A 216 -1.58 7.09 0.08
N PRO A 217 -2.53 6.72 0.95
CA PRO A 217 -3.84 6.24 0.53
C PRO A 217 -4.76 7.34 -0.02
N ASN A 218 -4.49 8.61 0.30
CA ASN A 218 -5.32 9.73 -0.13
C ASN A 218 -5.11 10.11 -1.61
N ILE A 219 -3.91 9.87 -2.13
CA ILE A 219 -3.54 10.11 -3.53
C ILE A 219 -4.36 9.24 -4.50
N PRO A 220 -4.36 7.90 -4.43
CA PRO A 220 -5.16 7.06 -5.32
C PRO A 220 -6.66 7.30 -5.14
N GLN A 221 -7.11 7.67 -3.94
CA GLN A 221 -8.50 8.08 -3.73
C GLN A 221 -8.85 9.34 -4.53
N ALA A 222 -8.02 10.38 -4.46
CA ALA A 222 -8.23 11.62 -5.22
C ALA A 222 -8.17 11.35 -6.73
N ARG A 223 -7.20 10.56 -7.19
CA ARG A 223 -7.09 10.11 -8.59
C ARG A 223 -8.35 9.39 -9.06
N SER A 224 -8.86 8.44 -8.28
CA SER A 224 -10.09 7.72 -8.61
C SER A 224 -11.30 8.65 -8.69
N GLN A 225 -11.40 9.64 -7.79
CA GLN A 225 -12.48 10.62 -7.83
C GLN A 225 -12.40 11.52 -9.06
N ILE A 226 -11.20 11.92 -9.49
CA ILE A 226 -10.96 12.68 -10.72
C ILE A 226 -11.31 11.84 -11.95
N GLN A 227 -10.86 10.59 -12.02
CA GLN A 227 -11.19 9.66 -13.11
C GLN A 227 -12.69 9.40 -13.23
N GLN A 228 -13.43 9.33 -12.11
CA GLN A 228 -14.88 9.23 -12.14
C GLN A 228 -15.54 10.47 -12.74
N ILE A 229 -15.01 11.66 -12.47
CA ILE A 229 -15.50 12.91 -13.06
C ILE A 229 -15.18 12.94 -14.54
N THR A 230 -13.97 12.56 -14.94
CA THR A 230 -13.59 12.42 -16.36
C THR A 230 -14.57 11.51 -17.08
N TRP A 231 -14.80 10.30 -16.55
CA TRP A 231 -15.74 9.35 -17.15
C TRP A 231 -17.17 9.89 -17.20
N LEU A 232 -17.64 10.58 -16.16
CA LEU A 232 -18.94 11.25 -16.18
C LEU A 232 -19.04 12.23 -17.35
N LEU A 233 -18.08 13.15 -17.49
CA LEU A 233 -18.11 14.15 -18.55
C LEU A 233 -18.01 13.51 -19.93
N ASP A 234 -17.19 12.47 -20.09
CA ASP A 234 -17.10 11.72 -21.34
C ASP A 234 -18.42 11.03 -21.69
N GLN A 235 -19.14 10.49 -20.70
CA GLN A 235 -20.47 9.93 -20.94
C GLN A 235 -21.53 11.00 -21.24
N VAL A 236 -21.43 12.19 -20.66
CA VAL A 236 -22.33 13.31 -20.99
C VAL A 236 -22.07 13.82 -22.41
N ASP A 237 -20.81 13.90 -22.84
CA ASP A 237 -20.45 14.32 -24.19
C ASP A 237 -20.91 13.30 -25.26
N GLU A 238 -20.95 12.02 -24.90
CA GLU A 238 -21.42 10.93 -25.76
C GLU A 238 -22.93 10.71 -25.73
N ALA A 239 -23.65 11.27 -24.76
CA ALA A 239 -25.06 10.97 -24.52
C ALA A 239 -25.98 11.43 -25.67
N SER A 240 -27.07 10.70 -25.89
CA SER A 240 -28.12 11.04 -26.85
C SER A 240 -29.01 12.21 -26.39
N PHE A 241 -29.01 12.51 -25.09
CA PHE A 241 -29.81 13.57 -24.49
C PHE A 241 -29.00 14.85 -24.28
N GLU A 242 -29.69 15.99 -24.31
CA GLU A 242 -29.10 17.28 -23.98
C GLU A 242 -29.31 17.63 -22.50
N ILE A 243 -28.24 18.11 -21.86
CA ILE A 243 -28.30 18.75 -20.55
C ILE A 243 -28.96 20.12 -20.71
N TYR A 244 -29.94 20.42 -19.85
CA TYR A 244 -30.64 21.71 -19.94
C TYR A 244 -29.74 22.89 -19.54
N PRO A 245 -30.06 24.11 -20.00
CA PRO A 245 -29.39 25.30 -19.51
C PRO A 245 -29.52 25.39 -17.98
N ALA A 246 -28.38 25.55 -17.29
CA ALA A 246 -28.26 25.55 -15.83
C ALA A 246 -28.57 24.21 -15.12
N GLU A 247 -28.49 23.10 -15.84
CA GLU A 247 -28.38 21.75 -15.26
C GLU A 247 -26.91 21.32 -15.30
N ASP A 248 -26.41 20.75 -14.21
CA ASP A 248 -25.01 20.34 -14.08
C ASP A 248 -24.90 18.83 -13.75
N PRO A 249 -23.99 18.08 -14.41
CA PRO A 249 -23.81 16.66 -14.15
C PRO A 249 -23.12 16.41 -12.80
N VAL A 250 -23.74 15.58 -11.96
CA VAL A 250 -23.26 15.26 -10.60
C VAL A 250 -22.49 13.94 -10.58
N ALA A 251 -23.07 12.89 -11.16
CA ALA A 251 -22.50 11.55 -11.18
C ALA A 251 -23.09 10.72 -12.33
N ALA A 252 -22.34 9.71 -12.76
CA ALA A 252 -22.83 8.66 -13.64
C ALA A 252 -22.44 7.32 -13.03
N VAL A 253 -23.23 6.28 -13.28
CA VAL A 253 -22.87 4.90 -12.96
C VAL A 253 -23.35 3.97 -14.06
N ARG A 254 -22.63 2.87 -14.27
CA ARG A 254 -23.17 1.76 -15.06
C ARG A 254 -24.38 1.18 -14.32
N ALA A 255 -25.48 1.01 -15.03
CA ALA A 255 -26.73 0.56 -14.46
C ALA A 255 -27.41 -0.43 -15.38
N GLN A 256 -28.35 -1.19 -14.81
CA GLN A 256 -29.25 -2.05 -15.54
C GLN A 256 -30.67 -1.71 -15.12
N TYR A 257 -31.51 -1.36 -16.08
CA TYR A 257 -32.91 -1.06 -15.84
C TYR A 257 -33.70 -2.36 -15.73
N MET A 258 -34.33 -2.61 -14.58
CA MET A 258 -35.03 -3.86 -14.28
C MET A 258 -36.53 -3.63 -14.11
N GLU A 259 -37.32 -3.88 -15.15
CA GLU A 259 -38.79 -3.85 -15.04
C GLU A 259 -39.37 -5.14 -14.44
N THR A 260 -38.65 -6.26 -14.58
CA THR A 260 -39.06 -7.58 -14.08
C THR A 260 -37.88 -8.34 -13.50
N LYS A 261 -38.09 -9.58 -13.04
CA LYS A 261 -37.01 -10.48 -12.58
C LYS A 261 -36.12 -11.00 -13.74
N LYS A 262 -36.42 -10.67 -14.99
CA LYS A 262 -35.59 -10.99 -16.16
C LYS A 262 -34.52 -9.91 -16.35
N LYS A 263 -33.44 -10.26 -17.06
CA LYS A 263 -32.36 -9.34 -17.42
C LYS A 263 -32.95 -8.20 -18.27
N GLY A 264 -32.87 -6.96 -17.81
CA GLY A 264 -33.29 -5.77 -18.55
C GLY A 264 -32.10 -5.04 -19.20
N PRO A 265 -32.34 -3.91 -19.88
CA PRO A 265 -31.29 -3.22 -20.63
C PRO A 265 -30.20 -2.66 -19.72
N GLU A 266 -28.95 -2.83 -20.13
CA GLU A 266 -27.75 -2.24 -19.55
C GLU A 266 -27.50 -0.85 -20.15
N GLY A 267 -26.89 0.03 -19.36
CA GLY A 267 -26.65 1.40 -19.78
C GLY A 267 -25.99 2.24 -18.71
N VAL A 268 -26.19 3.55 -18.80
CA VAL A 268 -25.64 4.54 -17.88
C VAL A 268 -26.77 5.28 -17.19
N LEU A 269 -26.73 5.31 -15.87
CA LEU A 269 -27.60 6.13 -15.05
C LEU A 269 -26.85 7.41 -14.68
N PHE A 270 -27.35 8.54 -15.16
CA PHE A 270 -26.87 9.87 -14.88
C PHE A 270 -27.68 10.52 -13.77
N LEU A 271 -26.98 11.17 -12.86
CA LEU A 271 -27.52 12.06 -11.86
C LEU A 271 -27.04 13.47 -12.19
N THR A 272 -28.00 14.38 -12.37
CA THR A 272 -27.76 15.82 -12.44
C THR A 272 -28.32 16.47 -11.17
N ASP A 273 -28.18 17.78 -11.04
CA ASP A 273 -28.85 18.55 -9.99
C ASP A 273 -30.35 18.81 -10.26
N GLY A 274 -30.82 18.54 -11.48
CA GLY A 274 -32.22 18.64 -11.85
C GLY A 274 -32.97 17.30 -11.90
N ARG A 275 -32.30 16.22 -12.33
CA ARG A 275 -32.96 14.99 -12.80
C ARG A 275 -32.11 13.73 -12.62
N LEU A 276 -32.78 12.60 -12.79
CA LEU A 276 -32.18 11.28 -12.96
C LEU A 276 -32.51 10.77 -14.36
N LEU A 277 -31.51 10.40 -15.13
CA LEU A 277 -31.64 9.97 -16.52
C LEU A 277 -31.00 8.60 -16.68
N PHE A 278 -31.69 7.67 -17.34
CA PHE A 278 -31.11 6.39 -17.74
C PHE A 278 -31.04 6.38 -19.26
N GLU A 279 -29.84 6.13 -19.78
CA GLU A 279 -29.59 5.93 -21.21
C GLU A 279 -29.20 4.47 -21.41
N GLN A 280 -29.89 3.78 -22.30
CA GLN A 280 -29.50 2.42 -22.70
C GLN A 280 -28.23 2.51 -23.52
N LYS A 281 -27.22 1.69 -23.20
CA LYS A 281 -25.94 1.68 -23.92
C LYS A 281 -25.38 0.25 -23.92
N GLU A 282 -25.73 -0.51 -24.96
CA GLU A 282 -25.39 -1.93 -25.09
C GLU A 282 -24.68 -2.23 -26.42
N GLU A 283 -23.61 -3.02 -26.38
CA GLU A 283 -23.07 -3.66 -27.59
C GLU A 283 -23.91 -4.90 -27.94
N ILE A 284 -24.79 -4.79 -28.92
CA ILE A 284 -25.53 -5.92 -29.46
C ILE A 284 -24.75 -6.56 -30.59
N THR A 285 -24.50 -7.88 -30.50
CA THR A 285 -23.96 -8.64 -31.63
C THR A 285 -25.08 -8.95 -32.61
N THR A 286 -25.27 -8.15 -33.64
CA THR A 286 -26.44 -8.24 -34.53
C THR A 286 -26.38 -9.37 -35.55
N LYS A 287 -25.23 -10.04 -35.75
CA LYS A 287 -25.14 -11.25 -36.60
C LYS A 287 -24.22 -12.34 -36.03
N LYS A 288 -24.79 -13.55 -35.86
CA LYS A 288 -24.05 -14.81 -35.66
C LYS A 288 -24.18 -15.67 -36.92
N VAL A 289 -23.12 -15.78 -37.71
CA VAL A 289 -23.03 -16.77 -38.80
C VAL A 289 -22.06 -17.85 -38.36
N LEU A 290 -22.53 -19.11 -38.21
CA LEU A 290 -21.72 -20.29 -37.92
C LEU A 290 -20.66 -20.10 -36.81
N PHE A 291 -21.10 -19.87 -35.57
CA PHE A 291 -20.28 -19.86 -34.35
C PHE A 291 -19.20 -18.77 -34.25
N ILE A 292 -19.13 -17.81 -35.18
CA ILE A 292 -18.22 -16.66 -35.12
C ILE A 292 -19.07 -15.38 -35.05
N ALA A 293 -18.78 -14.50 -34.07
CA ALA A 293 -19.44 -13.20 -33.96
C ALA A 293 -18.91 -12.27 -35.08
N THR A 294 -19.79 -11.82 -35.98
CA THR A 294 -19.36 -11.14 -37.22
C THR A 294 -19.64 -9.62 -37.21
N GLU A 295 -20.53 -9.12 -36.35
CA GLU A 295 -20.88 -7.69 -36.34
C GLU A 295 -21.34 -7.27 -34.93
N LYS A 296 -20.75 -6.19 -34.41
CA LYS A 296 -21.14 -5.52 -33.15
C LYS A 296 -21.79 -4.19 -33.50
N GLU A 297 -22.95 -3.90 -32.93
CA GLU A 297 -23.69 -2.67 -33.11
C GLU A 297 -24.02 -2.11 -31.72
N THR A 298 -23.70 -0.84 -31.47
CA THR A 298 -24.01 -0.19 -30.20
C THR A 298 -25.42 0.37 -30.27
N LEU A 299 -26.35 -0.15 -29.46
CA LEU A 299 -27.65 0.49 -29.25
C LEU A 299 -27.50 1.56 -28.17
N GLN A 300 -27.90 2.79 -28.53
CA GLN A 300 -27.84 3.96 -27.67
C GLN A 300 -29.14 4.77 -27.80
N GLU A 301 -29.95 4.80 -26.74
CA GLU A 301 -31.29 5.43 -26.70
C GLU A 301 -31.60 6.00 -25.31
#